data_AF-T1GQL2-F1
#
_entry.id   AF-T1GQL2-F1
#
_cell.length_a   1.000
_cell.length_b   1.000
_cell.length_c   1.000
_cell.angle_alpha   90.00
_cell.angle_beta   90.00
_cell.angle_gamma   90.00
#
_symmetry.space_group_name_H-M   'P 1'
#
loop_
_entity.id
_entity.type
_entity.pdbx_description
1 polymer ?
#
loop_
_entity_poly.entity_id
_entity_poly.type
_entity_poly.pdbx_seq_one_letter_code
_entity_poly.pdbx_strand_id
1 'polypeptide(L)'
;MENMFNCLCSALMERENKDKFLKGEGLQLMNLMLREKKMSRNGSLKVLDHAVSGPDGKENCNKFIDILGLRTIFPLFMKTPKRKKRILSSDEHEEHVLSVIGSLLRNCKGTQRQRLLSKFSENDFEKIDRLLELHLKYLEKVEIVDKEIDSQPRDPEVDEDEEADNNYIKRLSGGLFTLQLVDFIILEVSITSEEIKQRVIKILNLRKASMKTIRDVMREYAGNLGDNGDTDWKDQEQSHILSLVDRF
;
A
#
# COMPACT_ATOMS: atom_id res chain seq x y z
N MET A 1 24.74 -7.53 5.02
CA MET A 1 23.84 -7.27 3.87
C MET A 1 22.63 -6.45 4.32
N GLU A 2 21.86 -6.90 5.31
CA GLU A 2 20.69 -6.16 5.84
C GLU A 2 21.02 -4.73 6.32
N ASN A 3 22.13 -4.52 7.03
CA ASN A 3 22.54 -3.17 7.45
C ASN A 3 22.72 -2.22 6.26
N MET A 4 23.20 -2.71 5.11
CA MET A 4 23.32 -1.88 3.91
C MET A 4 21.95 -1.54 3.32
N PHE A 5 21.01 -2.48 3.32
CA PHE A 5 19.63 -2.19 2.90
C PHE A 5 18.98 -1.18 3.83
N ASN A 6 19.17 -1.28 5.14
CA ASN A 6 18.64 -0.31 6.11
C ASN A 6 19.28 1.08 5.94
N CYS A 7 20.60 1.16 5.75
CA CYS A 7 21.27 2.43 5.44
C CYS A 7 20.74 3.04 4.15
N LEU A 8 20.50 2.22 3.11
CA LEU A 8 19.94 2.69 1.84
C LEU A 8 18.49 3.16 1.98
N CYS A 9 17.64 2.45 2.73
CA CYS A 9 16.28 2.89 3.02
C CYS A 9 16.27 4.23 3.77
N SER A 10 17.16 4.38 4.75
CA SER A 10 17.31 5.64 5.51
C SER A 10 17.78 6.77 4.59
N ALA A 11 18.75 6.51 3.71
CA ALA A 11 19.21 7.50 2.75
C ALA A 11 18.10 7.93 1.78
N LEU A 12 17.22 7.01 1.35
CA LEU A 12 16.10 7.29 0.46
C LEU A 12 14.96 8.08 1.11
N MET A 13 14.99 8.32 2.42
CA MET A 13 14.07 9.27 3.06
C MET A 13 14.36 10.71 2.63
N GLU A 14 15.59 11.00 2.23
CA GLU A 14 15.98 12.29 1.68
C GLU A 14 15.66 12.39 0.19
N ARG A 15 14.92 13.45 -0.20
CA ARG A 15 14.48 13.69 -1.58
C ARG A 15 15.62 13.61 -2.60
N GLU A 16 16.75 14.28 -2.33
CA GLU A 16 17.88 14.31 -3.26
C GLU A 16 18.44 12.92 -3.57
N ASN A 17 18.34 12.00 -2.60
CA ASN A 17 18.89 10.67 -2.74
C ASN A 17 18.01 9.79 -3.63
N LYS A 18 16.72 10.11 -3.80
CA LYS A 18 15.86 9.45 -4.79
C LYS A 18 16.34 9.70 -6.21
N ASP A 19 16.75 10.93 -6.52
CA ASP A 19 17.32 11.28 -7.83
C ASP A 19 18.70 10.64 -8.05
N LYS A 20 19.55 10.62 -7.01
CA LYS A 20 20.86 9.95 -7.07
C LYS A 20 20.69 8.44 -7.28
N PHE A 21 19.73 7.82 -6.59
CA PHE A 21 19.39 6.42 -6.74
C PHE A 21 18.88 6.08 -8.14
N LEU A 22 18.04 6.95 -8.71
CA LEU A 22 17.57 6.84 -10.10
C LEU A 22 18.73 6.85 -11.10
N LYS A 23 19.63 7.85 -10.99
CA LYS A 23 20.81 8.00 -11.86
C LYS A 23 21.79 6.84 -11.71
N GLY A 24 21.91 6.28 -10.50
CA GLY A 24 22.78 5.15 -10.19
C GLY A 24 22.21 3.77 -10.57
N GLU A 25 21.13 3.71 -11.36
CA GLU A 25 20.47 2.46 -11.76
C GLU A 25 19.98 1.60 -10.59
N GLY A 26 19.68 2.24 -9.45
CA GLY A 26 19.24 1.53 -8.25
C GLY A 26 17.97 0.72 -8.48
N LEU A 27 17.02 1.26 -9.25
CA LEU A 27 15.77 0.57 -9.61
C LEU A 27 16.02 -0.70 -10.45
N GLN A 28 16.94 -0.64 -11.42
CA GLN A 28 17.32 -1.79 -12.24
C GLN A 28 17.90 -2.89 -11.37
N LEU A 29 18.79 -2.54 -10.45
CA LEU A 29 19.39 -3.49 -9.52
C LEU A 29 18.34 -4.11 -8.58
N MET A 30 17.46 -3.31 -7.97
CA MET A 30 16.40 -3.84 -7.10
C MET A 30 15.44 -4.76 -7.88
N ASN A 31 15.05 -4.36 -9.08
CA ASN A 31 14.20 -5.17 -9.95
C ASN A 31 14.87 -6.50 -10.33
N LEU A 32 16.18 -6.49 -10.61
CA LEU A 32 16.97 -7.71 -10.84
C LEU A 32 16.99 -8.61 -9.60
N MET A 33 17.28 -8.06 -8.42
CA MET A 33 17.32 -8.83 -7.16
C MET A 33 15.97 -9.48 -6.83
N LEU A 34 14.86 -8.78 -7.07
CA LEU A 34 13.51 -9.32 -6.90
C LEU A 34 13.24 -10.51 -7.85
N ARG A 35 13.70 -10.42 -9.10
CA ARG A 35 13.57 -11.48 -10.12
C ARG A 35 14.43 -12.70 -9.82
N GLU A 36 15.65 -12.50 -9.34
CA GLU A 36 16.60 -13.57 -8.97
C GLU A 36 16.15 -14.39 -7.77
N LYS A 37 15.22 -13.85 -6.97
CA LYS A 37 14.51 -14.61 -5.94
C LYS A 37 15.42 -15.15 -4.80
N LYS A 38 16.61 -14.56 -4.60
CA LYS A 38 17.62 -14.94 -3.59
C LYS A 38 17.40 -14.23 -2.23
N MET A 39 18.39 -14.33 -1.33
CA MET A 39 18.37 -13.75 0.02
C MET A 39 18.12 -12.24 0.02
N SER A 40 18.63 -11.52 -0.99
CA SER A 40 18.47 -10.06 -1.12
C SER A 40 17.06 -9.61 -1.47
N ARG A 41 16.13 -10.52 -1.78
CA ARG A 41 14.78 -10.18 -2.25
C ARG A 41 14.03 -9.28 -1.28
N ASN A 42 14.06 -9.61 0.02
CA ASN A 42 13.32 -8.87 1.03
C ASN A 42 13.88 -7.45 1.18
N GLY A 43 15.20 -7.31 1.32
CA GLY A 43 15.86 -6.01 1.36
C GLY A 43 15.62 -5.18 0.09
N SER A 44 15.61 -5.82 -1.08
CA SER A 44 15.33 -5.11 -2.34
C SER A 44 13.88 -4.62 -2.46
N LEU A 45 12.91 -5.36 -1.91
CA LEU A 45 11.51 -4.94 -1.89
C LEU A 45 11.34 -3.70 -1.00
N LYS A 46 11.96 -3.73 0.19
CA LYS A 46 11.95 -2.60 1.12
C LYS A 46 12.60 -1.35 0.51
N VAL A 47 13.78 -1.48 -0.10
CA VAL A 47 14.42 -0.35 -0.80
C VAL A 47 13.57 0.19 -1.93
N LEU A 48 12.94 -0.70 -2.71
CA LEU A 48 12.05 -0.28 -3.80
C LEU A 48 10.88 0.54 -3.26
N ASP A 49 10.25 0.10 -2.17
CA ASP A 49 9.17 0.82 -1.50
C ASP A 49 9.61 2.26 -1.17
N HIS A 50 10.67 2.43 -0.36
CA HIS A 50 11.22 3.75 -0.01
C HIS A 50 11.58 4.62 -1.23
N ALA A 51 12.08 4.02 -2.31
CA ALA A 51 12.45 4.76 -3.51
C ALA A 51 11.24 5.35 -4.26
N VAL A 52 10.09 4.67 -4.20
CA VAL A 52 8.87 5.08 -4.93
C VAL A 52 7.85 5.81 -4.05
N SER A 53 7.97 5.74 -2.72
CA SER A 53 7.04 6.41 -1.79
C SER A 53 7.05 7.93 -1.93
N GLY A 54 5.92 8.56 -1.62
CA GLY A 54 5.77 10.01 -1.54
C GLY A 54 5.82 10.73 -2.90
N PRO A 55 5.62 12.06 -2.92
CA PRO A 55 5.59 12.84 -4.16
C PRO A 55 6.95 12.86 -4.88
N ASP A 56 8.04 12.83 -4.12
CA ASP A 56 9.41 12.80 -4.64
C ASP A 56 9.78 11.47 -5.30
N GLY A 57 8.99 10.41 -5.09
CA GLY A 57 9.15 9.12 -5.75
C GLY A 57 8.67 9.08 -7.20
N LYS A 58 8.09 10.17 -7.72
CA LYS A 58 7.40 10.17 -9.02
C LYS A 58 8.26 9.71 -10.20
N GLU A 59 9.48 10.22 -10.33
CA GLU A 59 10.38 9.82 -11.41
C GLU A 59 10.82 8.35 -11.26
N ASN A 60 10.98 7.89 -10.01
CA ASN A 60 11.25 6.48 -9.72
C ASN A 60 10.07 5.58 -10.09
N CYS A 61 8.83 6.00 -9.83
CA CYS A 61 7.62 5.27 -10.23
C CYS A 61 7.57 5.07 -11.76
N ASN A 62 7.76 6.15 -12.52
CA ASN A 62 7.74 6.10 -13.98
C ASN A 62 8.86 5.20 -14.51
N LYS A 63 10.09 5.40 -14.02
CA LYS A 63 11.23 4.57 -14.43
C LYS A 63 11.01 3.10 -14.11
N PHE A 64 10.45 2.78 -12.95
CA PHE A 64 10.18 1.40 -12.55
C PHE A 64 9.26 0.69 -13.55
N ILE A 65 8.23 1.38 -14.07
CA ILE A 65 7.35 0.83 -15.11
C ILE A 65 8.09 0.66 -16.46
N ASP A 66 8.95 1.60 -16.80
CA ASP A 66 9.74 1.56 -18.04
C ASP A 66 10.72 0.39 -18.06
N ILE A 67 11.33 0.06 -16.92
CA ILE A 67 12.23 -1.10 -16.77
C ILE A 67 11.50 -2.43 -16.53
N LEU A 68 10.22 -2.50 -16.92
CA LEU A 68 9.37 -3.69 -16.80
C LEU A 68 9.09 -4.14 -15.36
N GLY A 69 9.16 -3.24 -14.38
CA GLY A 69 8.91 -3.52 -12.96
C GLY A 69 7.53 -4.13 -12.67
N LEU A 70 6.53 -3.83 -13.51
CA LEU A 70 5.19 -4.44 -13.40
C LEU A 70 5.22 -5.97 -13.55
N ARG A 71 6.14 -6.52 -14.36
CA ARG A 71 6.31 -7.98 -14.51
C ARG A 71 6.96 -8.63 -13.27
N THR A 72 7.50 -7.82 -12.37
CA THR A 72 8.15 -8.28 -11.14
C THR A 72 7.24 -8.12 -9.93
N ILE A 73 6.58 -6.96 -9.78
CA ILE A 73 5.77 -6.65 -8.60
C ILE A 73 4.45 -7.42 -8.57
N PHE A 74 3.74 -7.58 -9.71
CA PHE A 74 2.45 -8.26 -9.73
C PHE A 74 2.51 -9.77 -9.41
N PRO A 75 3.56 -10.52 -9.80
CA PRO A 75 3.74 -11.88 -9.29
C PRO A 75 3.93 -11.95 -7.77
N LEU A 76 4.57 -10.94 -7.16
CA LEU A 76 4.73 -10.85 -5.70
C LEU A 76 3.39 -10.51 -5.03
N PHE A 77 2.59 -9.64 -5.65
CA PHE A 77 1.23 -9.30 -5.22
C PHE A 77 0.28 -10.51 -5.21
N MET A 78 0.32 -11.31 -6.28
CA MET A 78 -0.54 -12.51 -6.38
C MET A 78 -0.13 -13.62 -5.43
N LYS A 79 1.16 -13.75 -5.12
CA LYS A 79 1.66 -14.88 -4.34
C LYS A 79 2.71 -14.44 -3.35
N THR A 80 2.29 -14.33 -2.10
CA THR A 80 3.18 -14.16 -0.97
C THR A 80 4.07 -15.41 -0.82
N PRO A 81 5.40 -15.31 -0.96
CA PRO A 81 6.23 -16.52 -1.00
C PRO A 81 6.27 -17.24 0.36
N LYS A 82 5.83 -18.50 0.40
CA LYS A 82 5.80 -19.33 1.62
C LYS A 82 7.15 -20.01 1.85
N ARG A 83 8.02 -19.52 2.76
CA ARG A 83 9.21 -20.27 3.24
C ARG A 83 9.52 -20.01 4.73
N LYS A 84 9.86 -21.09 5.44
CA LYS A 84 10.07 -21.22 6.91
C LYS A 84 11.26 -20.45 7.52
N LYS A 85 12.04 -19.69 6.75
CA LYS A 85 13.21 -18.92 7.22
C LYS A 85 13.23 -17.56 6.53
N ARG A 86 12.33 -16.67 6.90
CA ARG A 86 12.30 -15.31 6.37
C ARG A 86 12.70 -14.31 7.44
N ILE A 87 13.42 -13.29 6.98
CA ILE A 87 13.68 -12.05 7.72
C ILE A 87 12.42 -11.16 7.72
N LEU A 88 11.56 -11.30 6.70
CA LEU A 88 10.35 -10.50 6.51
C LEU A 88 9.10 -11.39 6.59
N SER A 89 8.12 -11.01 7.41
CA SER A 89 6.87 -11.74 7.60
C SER A 89 6.02 -11.78 6.32
N SER A 90 4.96 -12.59 6.32
CA SER A 90 4.01 -12.60 5.21
C SER A 90 3.31 -11.25 5.06
N ASP A 91 3.04 -10.59 6.20
CA ASP A 91 2.26 -9.37 6.24
C ASP A 91 3.10 -8.16 5.83
N GLU A 92 4.33 -8.05 6.33
CA GLU A 92 5.29 -7.02 5.89
C GLU A 92 5.57 -7.12 4.38
N HIS A 93 5.59 -8.34 3.83
CA HIS A 93 5.76 -8.51 2.39
C HIS A 93 4.55 -7.97 1.62
N GLU A 94 3.35 -8.28 2.08
CA GLU A 94 2.12 -7.79 1.47
C GLU A 94 2.04 -6.27 1.57
N GLU A 95 2.36 -5.70 2.74
CA GLU A 95 2.43 -4.26 2.98
C GLU A 95 3.37 -3.56 2.00
N HIS A 96 4.64 -3.96 1.91
CA HIS A 96 5.58 -3.31 0.98
C HIS A 96 5.14 -3.44 -0.49
N VAL A 97 4.56 -4.58 -0.88
CA VAL A 97 4.05 -4.75 -2.25
C VAL A 97 2.88 -3.80 -2.53
N LEU A 98 1.94 -3.70 -1.59
CA LEU A 98 0.78 -2.82 -1.69
C LEU A 98 1.21 -1.35 -1.65
N SER A 99 2.17 -0.99 -0.81
CA SER A 99 2.74 0.37 -0.73
C SER A 99 3.39 0.77 -2.06
N VAL A 100 4.17 -0.12 -2.69
CA VAL A 100 4.71 0.10 -4.03
C VAL A 100 3.59 0.30 -5.05
N ILE A 101 2.56 -0.56 -5.08
CA ILE A 101 1.46 -0.44 -6.04
C ILE A 101 0.67 0.85 -5.83
N GLY A 102 0.36 1.21 -4.57
CA GLY A 102 -0.30 2.46 -4.20
C GLY A 102 0.51 3.68 -4.64
N SER A 103 1.81 3.67 -4.39
CA SER A 103 2.73 4.74 -4.83
C SER A 103 2.80 4.88 -6.34
N LEU A 104 2.80 3.77 -7.08
CA LEU A 104 2.76 3.77 -8.54
C LEU A 104 1.43 4.36 -9.06
N LEU A 105 0.30 3.96 -8.47
CA LEU A 105 -1.00 4.50 -8.85
C LEU A 105 -1.06 6.01 -8.59
N ARG A 106 -0.64 6.46 -7.41
CA ARG A 106 -0.63 7.86 -7.02
C ARG A 106 0.23 8.73 -7.94
N ASN A 107 1.45 8.28 -8.25
CA ASN A 107 2.44 9.14 -8.88
C ASN A 107 2.52 9.01 -10.40
N CYS A 108 2.22 7.84 -10.98
CA CYS A 108 2.32 7.64 -12.43
C CYS A 108 1.20 8.40 -13.16
N LYS A 109 1.54 8.98 -14.31
CA LYS A 109 0.60 9.65 -15.23
C LYS A 109 0.81 9.14 -16.66
N GLY A 110 -0.10 9.50 -17.57
CA GLY A 110 0.01 9.16 -19.01
C GLY A 110 0.13 7.65 -19.27
N THR A 111 1.05 7.28 -20.16
CA THR A 111 1.22 5.90 -20.64
C THR A 111 1.62 4.93 -19.52
N GLN A 112 2.46 5.34 -18.58
CA GLN A 112 2.87 4.51 -17.44
C GLN A 112 1.67 4.14 -16.56
N ARG A 113 0.80 5.11 -16.27
CA ARG A 113 -0.44 4.87 -15.52
C ARG A 113 -1.39 3.95 -16.27
N GLN A 114 -1.57 4.14 -17.58
CA GLN A 114 -2.40 3.24 -18.40
C GLN A 114 -1.90 1.79 -18.35
N ARG A 115 -0.58 1.58 -18.46
CA ARG A 115 0.04 0.24 -18.35
C ARG A 115 -0.13 -0.38 -16.97
N LEU A 116 -0.17 0.42 -15.91
CA LEU A 116 -0.45 -0.05 -14.55
C LEU A 116 -1.92 -0.45 -14.40
N LEU A 117 -2.84 0.41 -14.82
CA LEU A 117 -4.28 0.16 -14.74
C LEU A 117 -4.69 -1.08 -15.56
N SER A 118 -4.10 -1.29 -16.73
CA SER A 118 -4.40 -2.48 -17.55
C SER A 118 -4.07 -3.79 -16.84
N LYS A 119 -3.14 -3.80 -15.86
CA LYS A 119 -2.84 -4.99 -15.05
C LYS A 119 -4.04 -5.47 -14.24
N PHE A 120 -4.94 -4.57 -13.85
CA PHE A 120 -6.13 -4.90 -13.06
C PHE A 120 -7.28 -5.48 -13.90
N SER A 121 -7.21 -5.33 -15.22
CA SER A 121 -8.17 -5.94 -16.17
C SER A 121 -7.68 -7.27 -16.76
N GLU A 122 -6.45 -7.71 -16.45
CA GLU A 122 -5.91 -8.97 -16.96
C GLU A 122 -6.59 -10.19 -16.34
N ASN A 123 -6.69 -11.28 -17.12
CA ASN A 123 -7.10 -12.62 -16.67
C ASN A 123 -8.39 -12.63 -15.83
N ASP A 124 -9.48 -12.07 -16.38
CA ASP A 124 -10.78 -11.93 -15.71
C ASP A 124 -10.69 -11.21 -14.35
N PHE A 125 -9.95 -10.11 -14.31
CA PHE A 125 -9.81 -9.26 -13.12
C PHE A 125 -9.22 -10.00 -11.91
N GLU A 126 -8.35 -10.99 -12.11
CA GLU A 126 -7.76 -11.79 -11.02
C GLU A 126 -7.04 -10.93 -9.96
N LYS A 127 -6.58 -9.71 -10.33
CA LYS A 127 -5.94 -8.78 -9.40
C LYS A 127 -6.94 -8.11 -8.47
N ILE A 128 -8.16 -7.86 -8.97
CA ILE A 128 -9.28 -7.36 -8.17
C ILE A 128 -9.73 -8.45 -7.19
N ASP A 129 -9.80 -9.70 -7.64
CA ASP A 129 -10.11 -10.83 -6.75
C ASP A 129 -9.08 -10.93 -5.62
N ARG A 130 -7.78 -10.81 -5.94
CA ARG A 130 -6.70 -10.79 -4.94
C ARG A 130 -6.77 -9.58 -4.01
N LEU A 131 -7.09 -8.39 -4.52
CA LEU A 131 -7.28 -7.19 -3.67
C LEU A 131 -8.38 -7.42 -2.65
N LEU A 132 -9.53 -8.00 -3.06
CA LEU A 132 -10.62 -8.24 -2.13
C LEU A 132 -10.36 -9.40 -1.16
N GLU A 133 -9.56 -10.39 -1.56
CA GLU A 133 -9.04 -11.38 -0.60
C GLU A 133 -8.19 -10.70 0.49
N LEU A 134 -7.31 -9.78 0.10
CA LEU A 134 -6.48 -9.03 1.03
C LEU A 134 -7.31 -8.08 1.91
N HIS A 135 -8.29 -7.37 1.34
CA HIS A 135 -9.21 -6.51 2.08
C HIS A 135 -9.89 -7.29 3.20
N LEU A 136 -10.52 -8.43 2.88
CA LEU A 136 -11.21 -9.25 3.87
C LEU A 136 -10.25 -9.80 4.94
N LYS A 137 -9.05 -10.25 4.52
CA LYS A 137 -8.02 -10.75 5.45
C LYS A 137 -7.62 -9.67 6.48
N TYR A 138 -7.33 -8.46 6.02
CA TYR A 138 -6.85 -7.39 6.91
C TYR A 138 -7.99 -6.72 7.68
N LEU A 139 -9.20 -6.67 7.10
CA LEU A 139 -10.40 -6.25 7.83
C LEU A 139 -10.66 -7.15 9.03
N GLU A 140 -10.64 -8.47 8.85
CA GLU A 140 -10.83 -9.43 9.96
C GLU A 140 -9.77 -9.25 11.05
N LYS A 141 -8.51 -8.98 10.69
CA LYS A 141 -7.45 -8.69 11.66
C LYS A 141 -7.71 -7.43 12.46
N VAL A 142 -8.10 -6.34 11.79
CA VAL A 142 -8.41 -5.07 12.46
C VAL A 142 -9.64 -5.23 13.36
N GLU A 143 -10.69 -5.94 12.91
CA GLU A 143 -11.88 -6.22 13.73
C GLU A 143 -11.56 -7.05 14.99
N ILE A 144 -10.58 -7.94 14.95
CA ILE A 144 -10.10 -8.67 16.14
C ILE A 144 -9.45 -7.69 17.12
N VAL A 145 -8.59 -6.80 16.63
CA VAL A 145 -7.95 -5.77 17.45
C VAL A 145 -8.97 -4.79 18.03
N ASP A 146 -9.98 -4.41 17.27
CA ASP A 146 -11.08 -3.54 17.73
C ASP A 146 -11.83 -4.19 18.90
N LYS A 147 -12.13 -5.50 18.82
CA LYS A 147 -12.73 -6.25 19.94
C LYS A 147 -11.82 -6.34 21.18
N GLU A 148 -10.52 -6.45 20.97
CA GLU A 148 -9.54 -6.43 22.06
C GLU A 148 -9.43 -5.05 22.70
N ILE A 149 -9.65 -3.97 21.96
CA ILE A 149 -9.74 -2.60 22.49
C ILE A 149 -11.03 -2.44 23.29
N ASP A 150 -12.18 -2.81 22.72
CA ASP A 150 -13.50 -2.67 23.35
C ASP A 150 -13.65 -3.46 24.66
N SER A 151 -12.87 -4.54 24.81
CA SER A 151 -12.87 -5.39 26.01
C SER A 151 -11.89 -4.92 27.10
N GLN A 152 -11.01 -3.97 26.80
CA GLN A 152 -10.09 -3.40 27.78
C GLN A 152 -10.84 -2.36 28.64
N PRO A 153 -10.72 -2.41 29.98
CA PRO A 153 -11.31 -1.38 30.82
C PRO A 153 -10.61 -0.04 30.55
N ARG A 154 -11.41 1.02 30.39
CA ARG A 154 -10.89 2.38 30.22
C ARG A 154 -10.05 2.75 31.44
N ASP A 155 -8.85 3.26 31.18
CA ASP A 155 -8.00 3.84 32.22
C ASP A 155 -8.46 5.28 32.49
N PRO A 156 -9.02 5.59 33.67
CA PRO A 156 -9.48 6.93 33.98
C PRO A 156 -8.35 7.97 34.09
N GLU A 157 -7.07 7.56 34.07
CA GLU A 157 -5.92 8.47 34.04
C GLU A 157 -5.53 8.94 32.63
N VAL A 158 -6.03 8.27 31.58
CA VAL A 158 -5.77 8.61 30.17
C VAL A 158 -6.94 9.42 29.63
N ASP A 159 -6.67 10.55 28.97
CA ASP A 159 -7.73 11.34 28.34
C ASP A 159 -8.25 10.70 27.03
N GLU A 160 -9.38 11.19 26.53
CA GLU A 160 -10.05 10.59 25.36
C GLU A 160 -9.20 10.69 24.08
N ASP A 161 -8.39 11.74 23.93
CA ASP A 161 -7.55 11.96 22.77
C ASP A 161 -6.33 11.02 22.79
N GLU A 162 -5.67 10.88 23.94
CA GLU A 162 -4.59 9.91 24.15
C GLU A 162 -5.09 8.46 24.01
N GLU A 163 -6.29 8.15 24.50
CA GLU A 163 -6.90 6.83 24.31
C GLU A 163 -7.15 6.53 22.82
N ALA A 164 -7.64 7.52 22.06
CA ALA A 164 -7.87 7.38 20.62
C ALA A 164 -6.57 7.14 19.84
N ASP A 165 -5.51 7.89 20.14
CA ASP A 165 -4.19 7.71 19.51
C ASP A 165 -3.58 6.34 19.84
N ASN A 166 -3.66 5.91 21.10
CA ASN A 166 -3.20 4.59 21.53
C ASN A 166 -3.95 3.46 20.81
N ASN A 167 -5.27 3.60 20.68
CA ASN A 167 -6.11 2.66 19.94
C ASN A 167 -5.74 2.62 18.45
N TYR A 168 -5.47 3.77 17.84
CA TYR A 168 -5.03 3.84 16.45
C TYR A 168 -3.66 3.16 16.25
N ILE A 169 -2.68 3.40 17.12
CA ILE A 169 -1.36 2.74 17.09
C ILE A 169 -1.50 1.21 17.23
N LYS A 170 -2.40 0.76 18.11
CA LYS A 170 -2.69 -0.66 18.29
C LYS A 170 -3.30 -1.27 17.02
N ARG A 171 -4.24 -0.58 16.35
CA ARG A 171 -4.82 -1.00 15.06
C ARG A 171 -3.79 -1.01 13.94
N LEU A 172 -2.87 -0.03 13.89
CA LEU A 172 -1.74 -0.02 12.96
C LEU A 172 -0.87 -1.28 13.13
N SER A 173 -0.57 -1.64 14.37
CA SER A 173 0.15 -2.89 14.70
C SER A 173 -0.63 -4.15 14.29
N GLY A 174 -1.96 -4.06 14.25
CA GLY A 174 -2.88 -5.09 13.75
C GLY A 174 -2.98 -5.21 12.22
N GLY A 175 -2.34 -4.31 11.46
CA GLY A 175 -2.35 -4.30 10.00
C GLY A 175 -3.33 -3.30 9.37
N LEU A 176 -3.82 -2.30 10.13
CA LEU A 176 -4.67 -1.23 9.60
C LEU A 176 -4.01 -0.50 8.43
N PHE A 177 -2.71 -0.23 8.50
CA PHE A 177 -2.01 0.44 7.38
C PHE A 177 -2.08 -0.38 6.09
N THR A 178 -1.92 -1.71 6.19
CA THR A 178 -2.07 -2.58 5.02
C THR A 178 -3.52 -2.58 4.50
N LEU A 179 -4.52 -2.58 5.38
CA LEU A 179 -5.93 -2.46 4.99
C LEU A 179 -6.19 -1.15 4.23
N GLN A 180 -5.70 -0.02 4.76
CA GLN A 180 -5.82 1.29 4.14
C GLN A 180 -5.17 1.34 2.75
N LEU A 181 -4.00 0.70 2.57
CA LEU A 181 -3.36 0.58 1.26
C LEU A 181 -4.20 -0.24 0.27
N VAL A 182 -4.78 -1.36 0.71
CA VAL A 182 -5.67 -2.17 -0.13
C VAL A 182 -6.88 -1.36 -0.56
N ASP A 183 -7.52 -0.68 0.38
CA ASP A 183 -8.75 0.08 0.15
C ASP A 183 -8.50 1.28 -0.74
N PHE A 184 -7.37 1.98 -0.55
CA PHE A 184 -6.91 3.02 -1.45
C PHE A 184 -6.76 2.51 -2.89
N ILE A 185 -6.11 1.36 -3.08
CA ILE A 185 -5.94 0.76 -4.41
C ILE A 185 -7.31 0.41 -5.01
N ILE A 186 -8.23 -0.18 -4.23
CA ILE A 186 -9.60 -0.52 -4.69
C ILE A 186 -10.33 0.72 -5.18
N LEU A 187 -10.30 1.82 -4.42
CA LEU A 187 -10.95 3.07 -4.81
C LEU A 187 -10.37 3.60 -6.13
N GLU A 188 -9.04 3.71 -6.19
CA GLU A 188 -8.31 4.30 -7.32
C GLU A 188 -8.54 3.55 -8.64
N VAL A 189 -8.58 2.21 -8.61
CA VAL A 189 -8.84 1.40 -9.82
C VAL A 189 -10.32 1.38 -10.20
N SER A 190 -11.22 1.38 -9.21
CA SER A 190 -12.67 1.30 -9.43
C SER A 190 -13.23 2.56 -10.07
N ILE A 191 -12.65 3.73 -9.78
CA ILE A 191 -13.07 5.00 -10.39
C ILE A 191 -12.65 5.10 -11.86
N THR A 192 -11.62 4.34 -12.26
CA THR A 192 -11.07 4.40 -13.61
C THR A 192 -11.79 3.47 -14.59
N SER A 193 -12.46 2.42 -14.11
CA SER A 193 -13.23 1.50 -14.95
C SER A 193 -14.49 1.01 -14.25
N GLU A 194 -15.64 1.21 -14.90
CA GLU A 194 -16.93 0.74 -14.42
C GLU A 194 -16.99 -0.79 -14.33
N GLU A 195 -16.32 -1.51 -15.23
CA GLU A 195 -16.23 -2.97 -15.19
C GLU A 195 -15.53 -3.47 -13.93
N ILE A 196 -14.44 -2.78 -13.54
CA ILE A 196 -13.72 -3.05 -12.29
C ILE A 196 -14.62 -2.78 -11.08
N LYS A 197 -15.30 -1.63 -11.08
CA LYS A 197 -16.26 -1.26 -10.02
C LYS A 197 -17.34 -2.31 -9.84
N GLN A 198 -17.94 -2.77 -10.95
CA GLN A 198 -18.95 -3.83 -10.92
C GLN A 198 -18.41 -5.16 -10.39
N ARG A 199 -17.17 -5.53 -10.75
CA ARG A 199 -16.50 -6.72 -10.21
C ARG A 199 -16.30 -6.61 -8.70
N VAL A 200 -15.84 -5.45 -8.21
CA VAL A 200 -15.67 -5.17 -6.78
C VAL A 200 -17.00 -5.33 -6.04
N ILE A 201 -18.05 -4.66 -6.51
CA ILE A 201 -19.40 -4.72 -5.92
C ILE A 201 -19.92 -6.16 -5.87
N LYS A 202 -19.76 -6.91 -6.97
CA LYS A 202 -20.19 -8.31 -7.06
C LYS A 202 -19.52 -9.18 -6.00
N ILE A 203 -18.21 -9.06 -5.82
CA ILE A 203 -17.47 -9.88 -4.85
C ILE A 203 -17.81 -9.50 -3.41
N LEU A 204 -17.93 -8.20 -3.11
CA LEU A 204 -18.36 -7.72 -1.79
C LEU A 204 -19.73 -8.30 -1.42
N ASN A 205 -20.69 -8.23 -2.33
CA ASN A 205 -22.02 -8.80 -2.14
C ASN A 205 -21.99 -10.32 -1.90
N LEU A 206 -21.18 -11.07 -2.67
CA LEU A 206 -21.02 -12.51 -2.48
C LEU A 206 -20.42 -12.88 -1.11
N ARG A 207 -19.58 -12.01 -0.57
CA ARG A 207 -18.90 -12.19 0.72
C ARG A 207 -19.68 -11.56 1.89
N LYS A 208 -20.86 -10.98 1.64
CA LYS A 208 -21.66 -10.19 2.60
C LYS A 208 -20.88 -9.01 3.22
N ALA A 209 -19.88 -8.51 2.50
CA ALA A 209 -19.13 -7.32 2.86
C ALA A 209 -19.79 -6.07 2.22
N SER A 210 -19.58 -4.91 2.83
CA SER A 210 -20.19 -3.66 2.37
C SER A 210 -19.14 -2.70 1.81
N MET A 211 -19.48 -2.01 0.72
CA MET A 211 -18.70 -0.86 0.25
C MET A 211 -18.57 0.22 1.33
N LYS A 212 -19.54 0.31 2.25
CA LYS A 212 -19.50 1.25 3.35
C LYS A 212 -18.24 1.07 4.19
N THR A 213 -17.83 -0.17 4.45
CA THR A 213 -16.62 -0.48 5.23
C THR A 213 -15.38 0.12 4.58
N ILE A 214 -15.20 -0.06 3.26
CA ILE A 214 -14.08 0.54 2.51
C ILE A 214 -14.12 2.07 2.58
N ARG A 215 -15.31 2.67 2.41
CA ARG A 215 -15.45 4.13 2.50
C ARG A 215 -15.12 4.66 3.90
N ASP A 216 -15.53 3.95 4.95
CA ASP A 216 -15.32 4.37 6.33
C ASP A 216 -13.83 4.27 6.70
N VAL A 217 -13.14 3.18 6.34
CA VAL A 217 -11.68 3.03 6.50
C VAL A 217 -10.93 4.16 5.79
N MET A 218 -11.33 4.51 4.57
CA MET A 218 -10.66 5.53 3.79
C MET A 218 -10.95 6.96 4.25
N ARG A 219 -12.12 7.23 4.84
CA ARG A 219 -12.40 8.51 5.52
C ARG A 219 -11.57 8.66 6.78
N GLU A 220 -11.47 7.61 7.58
CA GLU A 220 -10.61 7.58 8.77
C GLU A 220 -9.15 7.82 8.37
N TYR A 221 -8.66 7.12 7.32
CA TYR A 221 -7.32 7.34 6.79
C TYR A 221 -7.07 8.79 6.36
N ALA A 222 -8.02 9.41 5.66
CA ALA A 222 -7.93 10.80 5.24
C ALA A 222 -7.93 11.79 6.44
N GLY A 223 -8.63 11.45 7.53
CA GLY A 223 -8.63 12.23 8.77
C GLY A 223 -7.31 12.13 9.55
N ASN A 224 -6.67 10.97 9.51
CA ASN A 224 -5.44 10.66 10.27
C ASN A 224 -4.15 10.84 9.46
N LEU A 225 -4.19 11.56 8.32
CA LEU A 225 -2.97 11.90 7.58
C LEU A 225 -2.04 12.73 8.48
N GLY A 226 -0.90 12.13 8.85
CA GLY A 226 0.03 12.68 9.83
C GLY A 226 0.57 14.07 9.48
N ASP A 227 1.02 14.79 10.49
CA ASP A 227 1.44 16.21 10.42
C ASP A 227 2.94 16.41 10.12
N ASN A 228 3.62 15.37 9.64
CA ASN A 228 5.09 15.33 9.54
C ASN A 228 5.68 16.13 8.35
N GLY A 229 5.00 17.17 7.83
CA GLY A 229 5.54 17.97 6.73
C GLY A 229 4.58 18.96 6.06
N ASP A 230 4.78 19.13 4.75
CA ASP A 230 4.17 20.12 3.85
C ASP A 230 2.63 20.08 3.88
N THR A 231 2.03 21.06 4.55
CA THR A 231 0.57 21.18 4.73
C THR A 231 -0.17 21.17 3.39
N ASP A 232 0.42 21.74 2.35
CA ASP A 232 -0.17 21.76 1.00
C ASP A 232 -0.29 20.35 0.40
N TRP A 233 0.68 19.47 0.68
CA TRP A 233 0.63 18.08 0.22
C TRP A 233 -0.45 17.29 0.96
N LYS A 234 -0.56 17.51 2.28
CA LYS A 234 -1.56 16.85 3.12
C LYS A 234 -2.98 17.20 2.68
N ASP A 235 -3.25 18.49 2.45
CA ASP A 235 -4.56 18.96 2.00
C ASP A 235 -4.93 18.42 0.61
N GLN A 236 -3.95 18.35 -0.29
CA GLN A 236 -4.13 17.75 -1.61
C GLN A 236 -4.42 16.25 -1.52
N GLU A 237 -3.70 15.52 -0.66
CA GLU A 237 -3.88 14.08 -0.48
C GLU A 237 -5.23 13.76 0.15
N GLN A 238 -5.59 14.51 1.19
CA GLN A 238 -6.89 14.38 1.85
C GLN A 238 -8.03 14.64 0.86
N SER A 239 -7.94 15.73 0.09
CA SER A 239 -8.92 16.08 -0.94
C SER A 239 -9.02 15.02 -2.02
N HIS A 240 -7.88 14.46 -2.46
CA HIS A 240 -7.84 13.37 -3.44
C HIS A 240 -8.59 12.14 -2.91
N ILE A 241 -8.23 11.66 -1.72
CA ILE A 241 -8.84 10.46 -1.12
C ILE A 241 -10.36 10.65 -0.91
N LEU A 242 -10.79 11.79 -0.39
CA LEU A 242 -12.22 12.07 -0.19
C LEU A 242 -12.98 12.12 -1.53
N SER A 243 -12.41 12.74 -2.55
CA SER A 243 -12.96 12.69 -3.92
C SER A 243 -13.08 11.26 -4.44
N LEU A 244 -12.13 10.36 -4.12
CA LEU A 244 -12.25 8.96 -4.49
C LEU A 244 -13.42 8.29 -3.76
N VAL A 245 -13.53 8.51 -2.44
CA VAL A 245 -14.61 7.95 -1.61
C VAL A 245 -15.99 8.37 -2.10
N ASP A 246 -16.15 9.62 -2.53
CA ASP A 246 -17.44 10.15 -2.99
C ASP A 246 -17.85 9.61 -4.37
N ARG A 247 -16.88 9.28 -5.22
CA ARG A 247 -17.11 8.74 -6.58
C ARG A 247 -17.25 7.22 -6.61
N PHE A 248 -16.71 6.53 -5.61
CA PHE A 248 -16.81 5.09 -5.43
C PHE A 248 -18.17 4.71 -4.89
#